data_AF-A0A6H1ZZW3-F1
#
_entry.id   AF-A0A6H1ZZW3-F1
#
_cell.length_a   1.000
_cell.length_b   1.000
_cell.length_c   1.000
_cell.angle_alpha   90.00
_cell.angle_beta   90.00
_cell.angle_gamma   90.00
#
_symmetry.space_group_name_H-M   'P 1'
#
loop_
_entity.id
_entity.type
_entity.pdbx_description
1 polymer ?
#
loop_
_entity_poly.entity_id
_entity_poly.type
_entity_poly.pdbx_seq_one_letter_code
_entity_poly.pdbx_strand_id
1 'polypeptide(L)'
;MKGTFEECQRIEREHVCGICSQPLITRGTPTPGVWAVLCLQHPDSDQFIRPLSVPQALKRHDHKELRRHGYTEEAITQMEEIMEEKGRTTEDRLPAIFEATTNEIVKGELQIAALQWAETAGLRPELQHVCLYFGRPMPTINGWHYLFRRIHPHGTIGAAPLNEKERGIAGIPETVEAWEANTFDANGNHLTVGHGYANRDNKTQLYKGVSEQWGLAWDRAEKRAEEDALRKAVPLGLEKEETDVDRG
;
A
#
# COMPACT_ATOMS: atom_id res chain seq x y z
N MET A 1 -12.98 4.36 13.17
CA MET A 1 -12.47 2.96 13.08
C MET A 1 -12.56 2.23 14.44
N LYS A 2 -12.99 0.96 14.47
CA LYS A 2 -13.08 0.10 15.67
C LYS A 2 -12.05 -1.03 15.60
N GLY A 3 -11.43 -1.40 16.71
CA GLY A 3 -10.43 -2.47 16.75
C GLY A 3 -10.12 -2.95 18.17
N THR A 4 -9.10 -3.81 18.30
CA THR A 4 -8.54 -4.19 19.60
C THR A 4 -7.81 -3.00 20.24
N PHE A 5 -7.62 -3.04 21.57
CA PHE A 5 -6.93 -1.96 22.28
C PHE A 5 -5.50 -1.77 21.77
N GLU A 6 -4.79 -2.88 21.54
CA GLU A 6 -3.41 -2.89 21.07
C GLU A 6 -3.28 -2.30 19.66
N GLU A 7 -4.21 -2.63 18.76
CA GLU A 7 -4.27 -2.04 17.41
C GLU A 7 -4.56 -0.54 17.48
N CYS A 8 -5.52 -0.12 18.29
CA CYS A 8 -5.85 1.29 18.49
C CYS A 8 -4.66 2.08 19.06
N GLN A 9 -3.96 1.54 20.05
CA GLN A 9 -2.75 2.16 20.61
C GLN A 9 -1.58 2.22 19.62
N ARG A 10 -1.48 1.27 18.69
CA ARG A 10 -0.48 1.34 17.62
C ARG A 10 -0.83 2.46 16.65
N ILE A 11 -2.08 2.56 16.21
CA ILE A 11 -2.55 3.63 15.33
C ILE A 11 -2.35 5.00 15.99
N GLU A 12 -2.70 5.15 17.26
CA GLU A 12 -2.49 6.38 18.05
C GLU A 12 -1.03 6.85 18.05
N ARG A 13 -0.06 5.94 18.16
CA ARG A 13 1.39 6.27 18.17
C ARG A 13 1.94 6.56 16.78
N GLU A 14 1.41 5.87 15.77
CA GLU A 14 1.96 5.87 14.41
C GLU A 14 1.25 6.82 13.46
N HIS A 15 0.14 7.46 13.86
CA HIS A 15 -0.75 8.25 13.01
C HIS A 15 -1.22 9.55 13.70
N VAL A 16 -1.56 10.54 12.87
CA VAL A 16 -2.22 11.78 13.29
C VAL A 16 -3.54 11.96 12.54
N CYS A 17 -4.38 12.88 13.02
CA CYS A 17 -5.61 13.23 12.32
C CYS A 17 -5.30 13.76 10.91
N GLY A 18 -5.97 13.20 9.90
CA GLY A 18 -5.77 13.59 8.51
C GLY A 18 -6.27 14.99 8.16
N ILE A 19 -7.13 15.57 9.01
CA ILE A 19 -7.72 16.90 8.81
C ILE A 19 -6.90 17.99 9.50
N CYS A 20 -6.59 17.81 10.79
CA CYS A 20 -5.94 18.86 11.61
C CYS A 20 -4.55 18.52 12.11
N SER A 21 -4.01 17.35 11.75
CA SER A 21 -2.68 16.87 12.16
C SER A 21 -2.49 16.75 13.68
N GLN A 22 -3.57 16.78 14.46
CA GLN A 22 -3.51 16.58 15.91
C GLN A 22 -3.31 15.10 16.26
N PRO A 23 -2.69 14.80 17.41
CA PRO A 23 -2.60 13.45 17.94
C PRO A 23 -3.97 12.78 18.03
N LEU A 24 -3.98 11.48 17.75
CA LEU A 24 -5.16 10.64 17.91
C LEU A 24 -5.24 10.15 19.36
N ILE A 25 -6.42 9.70 19.78
CA ILE A 25 -6.61 9.07 21.09
C ILE A 25 -7.41 7.78 20.96
N THR A 26 -7.05 6.79 21.78
CA THR A 26 -7.81 5.55 21.93
C THR A 26 -8.88 5.70 23.01
N ARG A 27 -10.13 5.35 22.70
CA ARG A 27 -11.26 5.40 23.64
C ARG A 27 -12.06 4.11 23.61
N GLY A 28 -12.54 3.68 24.77
CA GLY A 28 -13.50 2.59 24.88
C GLY A 28 -14.86 2.96 24.27
N THR A 29 -15.49 2.02 23.58
CA THR A 29 -16.85 2.21 23.05
C THR A 29 -17.90 1.67 24.03
N PRO A 30 -19.21 1.94 23.82
CA PRO A 30 -20.28 1.34 24.63
C PRO A 30 -20.36 -0.19 24.51
N THR A 31 -19.76 -0.78 23.48
CA THR A 31 -19.69 -2.23 23.31
C THR A 31 -18.47 -2.77 24.10
N PRO A 32 -18.68 -3.70 25.05
CA PRO A 32 -17.58 -4.28 25.83
C PRO A 32 -16.50 -4.89 24.92
N GLY A 33 -15.24 -4.59 25.21
CA GLY A 33 -14.09 -5.12 24.47
C GLY A 33 -13.80 -4.45 23.12
N VAL A 34 -14.56 -3.40 22.75
CA VAL A 34 -14.37 -2.68 21.48
C VAL A 34 -13.81 -1.29 21.75
N TRP A 35 -12.72 -0.95 21.07
CA TRP A 35 -12.02 0.32 21.16
C TRP A 35 -12.10 1.09 19.85
N ALA A 36 -11.96 2.40 19.93
CA ALA A 36 -11.96 3.28 18.76
C ALA A 36 -10.82 4.30 18.86
N VAL A 37 -10.27 4.65 17.70
CA VAL A 37 -9.32 5.75 17.54
C VAL A 37 -10.07 6.96 16.99
N LEU A 38 -9.88 8.12 17.61
CA LEU A 38 -10.54 9.36 17.21
C LEU A 38 -9.63 10.58 17.41
N CYS A 39 -9.94 11.64 16.67
CA CYS A 39 -9.38 12.96 16.90
C CYS A 39 -10.30 13.75 17.85
N LEU A 40 -9.74 14.37 18.90
CA LEU A 40 -10.53 15.21 19.82
C LEU A 40 -11.19 16.42 19.14
N GLN A 41 -10.56 16.95 18.10
CA GLN A 41 -11.07 18.10 17.35
C GLN A 41 -12.07 17.70 16.25
N HIS A 42 -11.98 16.45 15.77
CA HIS A 42 -12.79 15.92 14.67
C HIS A 42 -13.19 14.48 15.00
N PRO A 43 -14.13 14.27 15.94
CA PRO A 43 -14.49 12.95 16.44
C PRO A 43 -15.09 12.04 15.36
N ASP A 44 -15.61 12.63 14.28
CA ASP A 44 -16.23 11.92 13.15
C ASP A 44 -15.26 11.69 11.97
N SER A 45 -13.97 12.02 12.12
CA SER A 45 -12.98 11.86 11.05
C SER A 45 -12.46 10.42 10.98
N ASP A 46 -12.81 9.71 9.91
CA ASP A 46 -12.23 8.40 9.57
C ASP A 46 -10.86 8.50 8.87
N GLN A 47 -10.36 9.72 8.62
CA GLN A 47 -9.10 9.93 7.93
C GLN A 47 -7.94 10.03 8.92
N PHE A 48 -7.03 9.06 8.87
CA PHE A 48 -5.75 9.07 9.58
C PHE A 48 -4.62 9.19 8.55
N ILE A 49 -3.60 9.99 8.87
CA ILE A 49 -2.39 10.09 8.06
C ILE A 49 -1.23 9.58 8.91
N ARG A 50 -0.39 8.75 8.31
CA ARG A 50 0.86 8.30 8.93
C ARG A 50 1.89 9.45 8.89
N PRO A 51 2.30 10.07 10.01
CA PRO A 51 3.47 10.92 10.06
C PRO A 51 4.69 10.18 9.51
N LEU A 52 5.55 10.92 8.86
CA LEU A 52 6.81 10.39 8.36
C LEU A 52 7.61 9.88 9.56
N SER A 53 8.17 8.67 9.47
CA SER A 53 9.12 8.23 10.48
C SER A 53 10.32 9.17 10.50
N VAL A 54 11.01 9.30 11.63
CA VAL A 54 12.19 10.17 11.76
C VAL A 54 13.23 9.94 10.65
N PRO A 55 13.56 8.69 10.25
CA PRO A 55 14.41 8.45 9.08
C PRO A 55 13.82 8.93 7.74
N GLN A 56 12.49 8.90 7.56
CA GLN A 56 11.83 9.39 6.36
C GLN A 56 11.76 10.93 6.32
N ALA A 57 11.56 11.58 7.45
CA ALA A 57 11.57 13.04 7.57
C ALA A 57 12.99 13.60 7.32
N LEU A 58 14.02 12.96 7.90
CA LEU A 58 15.43 13.30 7.65
C LEU A 58 15.79 13.14 6.16
N LYS A 59 15.41 12.02 5.51
CA LYS A 59 15.65 11.82 4.07
C LYS A 59 14.96 12.84 3.15
N ARG A 60 13.89 13.47 3.61
CA ARG A 60 13.13 14.48 2.86
C ARG A 60 13.53 15.91 3.21
N HIS A 61 14.49 16.08 4.12
CA HIS A 61 14.83 17.36 4.72
C HIS A 61 13.60 18.10 5.28
N ASP A 62 12.61 17.34 5.78
CA ASP A 62 11.39 17.90 6.37
C ASP A 62 11.63 18.19 7.86
N HIS A 63 12.50 19.17 8.11
CA HIS A 63 12.88 19.59 9.46
C HIS A 63 11.71 20.12 10.27
N LYS A 64 10.65 20.59 9.61
CA LYS A 64 9.44 21.09 10.26
C LYS A 64 8.71 19.97 11.01
N GLU A 65 8.66 18.78 10.43
CA GLU A 65 8.04 17.62 11.08
C GLU A 65 8.90 17.08 12.23
N LEU A 66 10.22 17.05 12.07
CA LEU A 66 11.15 16.68 13.15
C LEU A 66 11.06 17.64 14.35
N ARG A 67 10.94 18.94 14.11
CA ARG A 67 10.74 19.94 15.19
C ARG A 67 9.41 19.74 15.92
N ARG A 68 8.35 19.35 15.21
CA ARG A 68 7.06 19.00 15.84
C ARG A 68 7.16 17.79 16.76
N HIS A 69 8.09 16.87 16.47
CA HIS A 69 8.41 15.72 17.32
C HIS A 69 9.42 16.03 18.44
N GLY A 70 9.81 17.30 18.63
CA GLY A 70 10.65 17.74 19.74
C GLY A 70 12.16 17.58 19.51
N TYR A 71 12.60 17.32 18.27
CA TYR A 71 14.03 17.28 17.94
C TYR A 71 14.60 18.71 17.84
N THR A 72 15.73 18.95 18.50
CA THR A 72 16.46 20.23 18.42
C THR A 72 17.22 20.34 17.10
N GLU A 73 17.59 21.55 16.67
CA GLU A 73 18.41 21.74 15.47
C GLU A 73 19.74 20.98 15.56
N GLU A 74 20.42 20.99 16.72
CA GLU A 74 21.67 20.22 16.87
C GLU A 74 21.43 18.70 16.75
N ALA A 75 20.31 18.19 17.27
CA ALA A 75 19.98 16.77 17.16
C ALA A 75 19.63 16.39 15.72
N ILE A 76 18.93 17.25 14.98
CA ILE A 76 18.63 17.03 13.56
C ILE A 76 19.94 16.99 12.76
N THR A 77 20.82 17.98 12.94
CA THR A 77 22.11 18.04 12.24
C THR A 77 23.00 16.84 12.58
N GLN A 78 23.12 16.46 13.86
CA GLN A 78 23.88 15.26 14.24
C GLN A 78 23.29 13.98 13.67
N MET A 79 21.95 13.88 13.58
CA MET A 79 21.30 12.73 12.96
C MET A 79 21.52 12.70 11.44
N GLU A 80 21.53 13.85 10.78
CA GLU A 80 21.89 13.98 9.36
C GLU A 80 23.36 13.60 9.13
N GLU A 81 24.29 14.11 9.94
CA GLU A 81 25.71 13.78 9.90
C GLU A 81 25.97 12.28 10.16
N ILE A 82 25.33 11.68 11.18
CA ILE A 82 25.40 10.24 11.44
C ILE A 82 24.79 9.44 10.27
N MET A 83 23.72 9.95 9.65
CA MET A 83 23.12 9.32 8.48
C MET A 83 24.04 9.40 7.27
N GLU A 84 24.74 10.52 7.03
CA GLU A 84 25.73 10.69 5.96
C GLU A 84 26.98 9.84 6.20
N GLU A 85 27.50 9.83 7.42
CA GLU A 85 28.74 9.15 7.80
C GLU A 85 28.55 7.62 7.80
N LYS A 86 27.43 7.13 8.34
CA LYS A 86 27.02 5.72 8.16
C LYS A 86 26.50 5.41 6.75
N GLY A 87 26.37 6.42 5.88
CA GLY A 87 25.87 6.32 4.51
C GLY A 87 26.93 6.02 3.46
N ARG A 88 28.21 6.08 3.85
CA ARG A 88 29.34 5.79 2.95
C ARG A 88 29.68 4.31 2.79
N THR A 89 29.00 3.40 3.48
CA THR A 89 29.10 1.94 3.25
C THR A 89 27.95 1.50 2.34
N THR A 90 28.22 1.51 1.04
CA THR A 90 27.26 1.59 -0.07
C THR A 90 26.44 0.35 -0.43
N GLU A 91 26.53 -0.77 0.31
CA GLU A 91 25.78 -2.00 -0.01
C GLU A 91 24.54 -2.27 0.85
N ASP A 92 24.37 -1.61 2.00
CA ASP A 92 23.35 -1.96 3.01
C ASP A 92 22.17 -0.98 3.16
N ARG A 93 21.92 -0.09 2.18
CA ARG A 93 20.88 0.96 2.30
C ARG A 93 19.86 1.06 1.18
N LEU A 94 19.94 0.18 0.19
CA LEU A 94 18.93 0.09 -0.85
C LEU A 94 17.62 -0.42 -0.22
N PRO A 95 16.45 0.18 -0.55
CA PRO A 95 15.17 -0.33 -0.08
C PRO A 95 15.04 -1.83 -0.37
N ALA A 96 14.56 -2.59 0.60
CA ALA A 96 14.38 -4.03 0.43
C ALA A 96 13.34 -4.29 -0.67
N ILE A 97 13.78 -5.02 -1.70
CA ILE A 97 12.91 -5.54 -2.76
C ILE A 97 12.76 -7.04 -2.51
N PHE A 98 11.53 -7.53 -2.57
CA PHE A 98 11.24 -8.95 -2.36
C PHE A 98 10.86 -9.60 -3.69
N GLU A 99 11.28 -10.85 -3.90
CA GLU A 99 10.71 -11.71 -4.93
C GLU A 99 9.39 -12.28 -4.41
N ALA A 100 8.28 -11.95 -5.06
CA ALA A 100 6.95 -12.33 -4.62
C ALA A 100 6.72 -13.85 -4.66
N THR A 101 7.44 -14.58 -5.51
CA THR A 101 7.30 -16.05 -5.60
C THR A 101 7.99 -16.79 -4.46
N THR A 102 9.13 -16.29 -3.96
CA THR A 102 9.93 -16.95 -2.91
C THR A 102 9.86 -16.24 -1.56
N ASN A 103 9.36 -15.01 -1.54
CA ASN A 103 9.37 -14.09 -0.41
C ASN A 103 10.78 -13.74 0.09
N GLU A 104 11.81 -13.95 -0.72
CA GLU A 104 13.19 -13.66 -0.39
C GLU A 104 13.53 -12.21 -0.72
N ILE A 105 14.42 -11.61 0.09
CA ILE A 105 14.98 -10.29 -0.22
C ILE A 105 15.97 -10.45 -1.37
N VAL A 106 15.71 -9.72 -2.44
CA VAL A 106 16.59 -9.67 -3.61
C VAL A 106 17.67 -8.63 -3.36
N LYS A 107 18.91 -9.00 -3.72
CA LYS A 107 20.11 -8.17 -3.57
C LYS A 107 20.82 -7.99 -4.91
N GLY A 108 21.73 -7.02 -4.98
CA GLY A 108 22.60 -6.82 -6.14
C GLY A 108 21.88 -6.21 -7.33
N GLU A 109 22.25 -6.64 -8.54
CA GLU A 109 21.81 -6.02 -9.80
C GLU A 109 20.28 -6.02 -9.97
N LEU A 110 19.61 -7.11 -9.60
CA LEU A 110 18.15 -7.22 -9.67
C LEU A 110 17.44 -6.24 -8.73
N GLN A 111 18.01 -6.00 -7.54
CA GLN A 111 17.50 -5.00 -6.61
C GLN A 111 17.64 -3.59 -7.21
N ILE A 112 18.80 -3.28 -7.79
CA ILE A 112 19.07 -1.97 -8.41
C ILE A 112 18.13 -1.74 -9.60
N ALA A 113 17.97 -2.73 -10.48
CA ALA A 113 17.07 -2.64 -11.62
C ALA A 113 15.63 -2.40 -11.19
N ALA A 114 15.15 -3.08 -10.14
CA ALA A 114 13.81 -2.84 -9.59
C ALA A 114 13.65 -1.43 -9.01
N LEU A 115 14.69 -0.89 -8.37
CA LEU A 115 14.68 0.47 -7.83
C LEU A 115 14.64 1.53 -8.93
N GLN A 116 15.45 1.36 -9.98
CA GLN A 116 15.43 2.23 -11.16
C GLN A 116 14.06 2.19 -11.85
N TRP A 117 13.51 0.99 -12.04
CA TRP A 117 12.18 0.83 -12.58
C TRP A 117 11.12 1.54 -11.71
N ALA A 118 11.20 1.39 -10.39
CA ALA A 118 10.26 2.04 -9.48
C ALA A 118 10.34 3.57 -9.55
N GLU A 119 11.53 4.14 -9.72
CA GLU A 119 11.71 5.58 -9.96
C GLU A 119 11.01 6.02 -11.25
N THR A 120 11.19 5.29 -12.36
CA THR A 120 10.51 5.59 -13.63
C THR A 120 8.99 5.47 -13.55
N ALA A 121 8.49 4.49 -12.79
CA ALA A 121 7.06 4.30 -12.53
C ALA A 121 6.51 5.30 -11.50
N GLY A 122 7.37 6.13 -10.90
CA GLY A 122 6.98 7.07 -9.85
C GLY A 122 6.47 6.37 -8.59
N LEU A 123 6.98 5.18 -8.28
CA LEU A 123 6.69 4.38 -7.09
C LEU A 123 7.71 4.67 -5.98
N ARG A 124 7.41 4.16 -4.78
CA ARG A 124 8.23 4.38 -3.57
C ARG A 124 8.67 3.03 -2.97
N PRO A 125 9.83 2.49 -3.37
CA PRO A 125 10.32 1.21 -2.87
C PRO A 125 10.43 1.11 -1.36
N GLU A 126 10.75 2.21 -0.67
CA GLU A 126 10.83 2.27 0.78
C GLU A 126 9.48 2.09 1.49
N LEU A 127 8.38 2.16 0.75
CA LEU A 127 7.02 1.83 1.20
C LEU A 127 6.53 0.47 0.70
N GLN A 128 7.41 -0.36 0.16
CA GLN A 128 7.07 -1.66 -0.43
C GLN A 128 6.08 -1.54 -1.60
N HIS A 129 6.20 -0.48 -2.40
CA HIS A 129 5.36 -0.29 -3.58
C HIS A 129 5.78 -1.15 -4.79
N VAL A 130 6.96 -1.76 -4.73
CA VAL A 130 7.53 -2.58 -5.80
C VAL A 130 8.01 -3.91 -5.22
N CYS A 131 7.79 -4.97 -5.97
CA CYS A 131 8.39 -6.29 -5.77
C CYS A 131 8.99 -6.78 -7.09
N LEU A 132 9.73 -7.88 -7.05
CA LEU A 132 9.99 -8.70 -8.22
C LEU A 132 8.94 -9.81 -8.31
N TYR A 133 8.51 -10.13 -9.52
CA TYR A 133 7.73 -11.32 -9.82
C TYR A 133 8.40 -12.07 -10.97
N PHE A 134 8.91 -13.27 -10.69
CA PHE A 134 9.75 -14.02 -11.62
C PHE A 134 10.91 -13.16 -12.17
N GLY A 135 11.56 -12.40 -11.29
CA GLY A 135 12.67 -11.51 -11.63
C GLY A 135 12.29 -10.23 -12.38
N ARG A 136 10.99 -9.96 -12.63
CA ARG A 136 10.53 -8.72 -13.27
C ARG A 136 9.95 -7.76 -12.24
N PRO A 137 10.31 -6.46 -12.27
CA PRO A 137 9.76 -5.50 -11.33
C PRO A 137 8.29 -5.22 -11.61
N MET A 138 7.48 -5.26 -10.55
CA MET A 138 6.02 -5.09 -10.60
C MET A 138 5.56 -4.21 -9.43
N PRO A 139 4.48 -3.43 -9.57
CA PRO A 139 3.87 -2.77 -8.42
C PRO A 139 3.27 -3.82 -7.50
N THR A 140 3.40 -3.61 -6.21
CA THR A 140 2.54 -4.31 -5.24
C THR A 140 1.15 -3.67 -5.23
N ILE A 141 0.18 -4.32 -4.58
CA ILE A 141 -1.14 -3.72 -4.34
C ILE A 141 -1.04 -2.34 -3.66
N ASN A 142 -0.09 -2.15 -2.74
CA ASN A 142 0.19 -0.85 -2.13
C ASN A 142 0.72 0.16 -3.16
N GLY A 143 1.58 -0.29 -4.07
CA GLY A 143 2.05 0.51 -5.19
C GLY A 143 0.90 0.95 -6.10
N TRP A 144 -0.04 0.05 -6.40
CA TRP A 144 -1.22 0.37 -7.19
C TRP A 144 -2.15 1.37 -6.49
N HIS A 145 -2.42 1.20 -5.20
CA HIS A 145 -3.18 2.19 -4.43
C HIS A 145 -2.49 3.55 -4.43
N TYR A 146 -1.16 3.58 -4.29
CA TYR A 146 -0.40 4.81 -4.33
C TYR A 146 -0.51 5.51 -5.69
N LEU A 147 -0.35 4.79 -6.79
CA LEU A 147 -0.51 5.33 -8.15
C LEU A 147 -1.93 5.84 -8.38
N PHE A 148 -2.93 5.06 -7.98
CA PHE A 148 -4.34 5.46 -8.05
C PHE A 148 -4.61 6.75 -7.29
N ARG A 149 -4.12 6.89 -6.06
CA ARG A 149 -4.28 8.11 -5.26
C ARG A 149 -3.50 9.31 -5.80
N ARG A 150 -2.45 9.10 -6.59
CA ARG A 150 -1.76 10.22 -7.27
C ARG A 150 -2.59 10.79 -8.42
N ILE A 151 -3.30 9.94 -9.16
CA ILE A 151 -4.13 10.36 -10.31
C ILE A 151 -5.53 10.79 -9.84
N HIS A 152 -6.09 10.07 -8.87
CA HIS A 152 -7.39 10.30 -8.26
C HIS A 152 -7.23 10.51 -6.73
N PRO A 153 -6.81 11.70 -6.27
CA PRO A 153 -6.57 11.98 -4.84
C PRO A 153 -7.75 11.61 -3.93
N HIS A 154 -8.97 11.88 -4.39
CA HIS A 154 -10.20 11.58 -3.68
C HIS A 154 -10.97 10.39 -4.26
N GLY A 155 -10.37 9.62 -5.17
CA GLY A 155 -10.99 8.41 -5.72
C GLY A 155 -11.20 7.36 -4.63
N THR A 156 -12.17 6.47 -4.82
CA THR A 156 -12.45 5.39 -3.88
C THR A 156 -12.34 4.04 -4.56
N ILE A 157 -12.12 3.00 -3.76
CA ILE A 157 -12.18 1.62 -4.20
C ILE A 157 -13.04 0.85 -3.18
N GLY A 158 -13.96 0.06 -3.69
CA GLY A 158 -14.79 -0.83 -2.89
C GLY A 158 -14.76 -2.23 -3.48
N ALA A 159 -14.50 -3.23 -2.65
CA ALA A 159 -14.48 -4.63 -3.03
C ALA A 159 -15.59 -5.39 -2.32
N ALA A 160 -16.23 -6.32 -3.03
CA ALA A 160 -17.27 -7.18 -2.49
C ALA A 160 -17.21 -8.58 -3.12
N PRO A 161 -17.61 -9.63 -2.40
CA PRO A 161 -17.77 -10.95 -2.99
C PRO A 161 -18.90 -10.93 -4.03
N LEU A 162 -18.72 -11.67 -5.12
CA LEU A 162 -19.79 -11.84 -6.11
C LEU A 162 -20.97 -12.60 -5.49
N ASN A 163 -22.18 -12.14 -5.76
CA ASN A 163 -23.40 -12.83 -5.33
C ASN A 163 -23.71 -14.06 -6.20
N GLU A 164 -24.64 -14.91 -5.76
CA GLU A 164 -24.99 -16.17 -6.45
C GLU A 164 -25.38 -15.96 -7.93
N LYS A 165 -26.08 -14.87 -8.23
CA LYS A 165 -26.50 -14.55 -9.61
C LYS A 165 -25.31 -14.19 -10.48
N GLU A 166 -24.42 -13.32 -10.02
CA GLU A 166 -23.20 -12.94 -10.73
C GLU A 166 -22.29 -14.14 -10.96
N ARG A 167 -22.13 -14.98 -9.93
CA ARG A 167 -21.36 -16.23 -10.01
C ARG A 167 -21.95 -17.19 -11.03
N GLY A 168 -23.28 -17.33 -11.05
CA GLY A 168 -24.00 -18.15 -12.03
C GLY A 168 -23.80 -17.68 -13.47
N ILE A 169 -23.86 -16.36 -13.71
CA ILE A 169 -23.63 -15.77 -15.04
C ILE A 169 -22.19 -16.01 -15.52
N ALA A 170 -21.21 -15.86 -14.62
CA ALA A 170 -19.80 -16.03 -14.95
C ALA A 170 -19.32 -17.49 -14.93
N GLY A 171 -20.19 -18.46 -14.60
CA GLY A 171 -19.83 -19.88 -14.54
C GLY A 171 -18.80 -20.21 -13.45
N ILE A 172 -18.81 -19.47 -12.33
CA ILE A 172 -17.80 -19.61 -11.27
C ILE A 172 -18.21 -20.73 -10.30
N PRO A 173 -17.40 -21.79 -10.13
CA PRO A 173 -17.70 -22.87 -9.19
C PRO A 173 -17.73 -22.40 -7.74
N GLU A 174 -18.57 -22.99 -6.88
CA GLU A 174 -18.63 -22.70 -5.43
C GLU A 174 -17.29 -22.88 -4.70
N THR A 175 -16.41 -23.73 -5.23
CA THR A 175 -15.07 -23.98 -4.67
C THR A 175 -14.07 -22.84 -4.91
N VAL A 176 -14.47 -21.80 -5.65
CA VAL A 176 -13.65 -20.64 -6.00
C VAL A 176 -14.20 -19.41 -5.31
N GLU A 177 -13.36 -18.78 -4.50
CA GLU A 177 -13.64 -17.45 -3.96
C GLU A 177 -13.57 -16.45 -5.09
N ALA A 178 -14.57 -15.56 -5.19
CA ALA A 178 -14.69 -14.61 -6.28
C ALA A 178 -15.17 -13.26 -5.78
N TRP A 179 -14.44 -12.22 -6.17
CA TRP A 179 -14.65 -10.85 -5.75
C TRP A 179 -14.65 -9.91 -6.94
N GLU A 180 -15.41 -8.84 -6.79
CA GLU A 180 -15.39 -7.69 -7.68
C GLU A 180 -14.87 -6.49 -6.89
N ALA A 181 -14.04 -5.67 -7.53
CA ALA A 181 -13.63 -4.38 -6.99
C ALA A 181 -13.97 -3.27 -7.99
N ASN A 182 -14.56 -2.20 -7.49
CA ASN A 182 -14.96 -1.04 -8.27
C ASN A 182 -14.17 0.18 -7.82
N THR A 183 -13.57 0.90 -8.76
CA THR A 183 -12.91 2.18 -8.52
C THR A 183 -13.80 3.33 -8.95
N PHE A 184 -13.82 4.42 -8.20
CA PHE A 184 -14.60 5.62 -8.48
C PHE A 184 -13.72 6.87 -8.41
N ASP A 185 -14.07 7.92 -9.15
CA ASP A 185 -13.45 9.24 -9.02
C ASP A 185 -14.00 10.04 -7.82
N ALA A 186 -13.53 11.27 -7.65
CA ALA A 186 -13.96 12.16 -6.57
C ALA A 186 -15.46 12.51 -6.60
N ASN A 187 -16.10 12.41 -7.76
CA ASN A 187 -17.52 12.72 -7.97
C ASN A 187 -18.41 11.48 -7.83
N GLY A 188 -17.82 10.30 -7.56
CA GLY A 188 -18.53 9.03 -7.52
C GLY A 188 -18.77 8.44 -8.91
N ASN A 189 -18.15 8.96 -9.97
CA ASN A 189 -18.23 8.32 -11.28
C ASN A 189 -17.43 7.03 -11.25
N HIS A 190 -18.04 5.94 -11.73
CA HIS A 190 -17.37 4.66 -11.89
C HIS A 190 -16.25 4.78 -12.93
N LEU A 191 -15.05 4.31 -12.57
CA LEU A 191 -13.88 4.32 -13.44
C LEU A 191 -13.66 2.96 -14.08
N THR A 192 -13.53 1.91 -13.25
CA THR A 192 -13.20 0.56 -13.69
C THR A 192 -13.72 -0.49 -12.72
N VAL A 193 -13.83 -1.71 -13.24
CA VAL A 193 -14.17 -2.91 -12.49
C VAL A 193 -13.06 -3.96 -12.64
N GLY A 194 -12.62 -4.50 -11.52
CA GLY A 194 -11.64 -5.58 -11.42
C GLY A 194 -12.28 -6.84 -10.86
N HIS A 195 -11.79 -7.99 -11.32
CA HIS A 195 -12.28 -9.28 -10.86
C HIS A 195 -11.13 -10.11 -10.29
N GLY A 196 -11.37 -10.77 -9.17
CA GLY A 196 -10.38 -11.58 -8.49
C GLY A 196 -10.94 -12.94 -8.12
N TYR A 197 -10.16 -13.98 -8.40
CA TYR A 197 -10.54 -15.37 -8.18
C TYR A 197 -9.43 -16.10 -7.44
N ALA A 198 -9.78 -16.93 -6.46
CA ALA A 198 -8.83 -17.80 -5.78
C ALA A 198 -9.48 -19.09 -5.31
N ASN A 199 -8.82 -20.22 -5.56
CA ASN A 199 -9.17 -21.48 -4.89
C ASN A 199 -8.36 -21.63 -3.59
N ARG A 200 -8.77 -22.58 -2.75
CA ARG A 200 -8.10 -22.87 -1.46
C ARG A 200 -6.63 -23.24 -1.64
N ASP A 201 -6.27 -23.83 -2.77
CA ASP A 201 -4.92 -24.32 -3.09
C ASP A 201 -4.06 -23.33 -3.88
N ASN A 202 -4.56 -22.13 -4.24
CA ASN A 202 -3.88 -21.19 -5.13
C ASN A 202 -2.74 -20.50 -4.38
N LYS A 203 -1.54 -21.09 -4.42
CA LYS A 203 -0.35 -20.59 -3.74
C LYS A 203 0.37 -19.44 -4.47
N THR A 204 -0.07 -19.07 -5.66
CA THR A 204 0.61 -18.06 -6.48
C THR A 204 0.36 -16.66 -5.91
N GLN A 205 1.25 -16.21 -5.04
CA GLN A 205 1.26 -14.85 -4.48
C GLN A 205 2.02 -13.92 -5.43
N LEU A 206 1.35 -12.86 -5.86
CA LEU A 206 1.95 -11.71 -6.53
C LEU A 206 2.17 -10.54 -5.54
N TYR A 207 1.82 -10.71 -4.26
CA TYR A 207 1.55 -9.60 -3.36
C TYR A 207 2.24 -9.75 -2.01
N LYS A 208 3.08 -8.78 -1.69
CA LYS A 208 3.47 -8.47 -0.31
C LYS A 208 3.13 -7.01 -0.03
N GLY A 209 1.90 -6.78 0.41
CA GLY A 209 1.57 -5.66 1.29
C GLY A 209 1.36 -6.26 2.68
N VAL A 210 2.24 -5.95 3.64
CA VAL A 210 2.19 -6.34 5.07
C VAL A 210 1.26 -7.51 5.37
N SER A 211 1.68 -8.74 5.05
CA SER A 211 0.86 -9.91 5.35
C SER A 211 1.62 -11.22 5.18
N GLU A 212 2.12 -11.72 6.31
CA GLU A 212 2.12 -13.15 6.60
C GLU A 212 0.70 -13.61 7.05
N GLN A 213 -0.34 -12.81 6.80
CA GLN A 213 -1.71 -12.97 7.33
C GLN A 213 -2.75 -13.45 6.29
N TRP A 214 -2.45 -13.41 4.99
CA TRP A 214 -3.43 -13.68 3.93
C TRP A 214 -3.43 -15.17 3.57
N GLY A 215 -3.75 -15.99 4.57
CA GLY A 215 -3.83 -17.44 4.44
C GLY A 215 -5.10 -17.91 3.72
N LEU A 216 -6.16 -17.09 3.70
CA LEU A 216 -7.49 -17.49 3.23
C LEU A 216 -7.71 -17.15 1.76
N ALA A 217 -8.45 -18.01 1.05
CA ALA A 217 -8.70 -17.83 -0.38
C ALA A 217 -9.53 -16.58 -0.69
N TRP A 218 -10.45 -16.18 0.19
CA TRP A 218 -11.31 -15.03 -0.05
C TRP A 218 -10.53 -13.71 -0.04
N ASP A 219 -9.54 -13.59 0.84
CA ASP A 219 -8.65 -12.43 0.95
C ASP A 219 -7.76 -12.32 -0.31
N ARG A 220 -7.27 -13.45 -0.82
CA ARG A 220 -6.56 -13.48 -2.11
C ARG A 220 -7.45 -13.06 -3.28
N ALA A 221 -8.72 -13.47 -3.28
CA ALA A 221 -9.68 -13.10 -4.32
C ALA A 221 -10.00 -11.60 -4.27
N GLU A 222 -10.28 -11.05 -3.08
CA GLU A 222 -10.48 -9.62 -2.86
C GLU A 222 -9.33 -8.80 -3.45
N LYS A 223 -8.09 -9.19 -3.12
CA LYS A 223 -6.91 -8.40 -3.43
C LYS A 223 -6.48 -8.50 -4.88
N ARG A 224 -6.77 -9.62 -5.53
CA ARG A 224 -6.69 -9.75 -7.00
C ARG A 224 -7.73 -8.87 -7.69
N ALA A 225 -8.94 -8.75 -7.14
CA ALA A 225 -9.97 -7.88 -7.69
C ALA A 225 -9.55 -6.41 -7.58
N GLU A 226 -9.05 -6.01 -6.41
CA GLU A 226 -8.54 -4.65 -6.17
C GLU A 226 -7.39 -4.31 -7.12
N GLU A 227 -6.40 -5.20 -7.23
CA GLU A 227 -5.30 -5.05 -8.18
C GLU A 227 -5.81 -4.83 -9.61
N ASP A 228 -6.67 -5.73 -10.10
CA ASP A 228 -7.13 -5.68 -11.48
C ASP A 228 -7.90 -4.38 -11.76
N ALA A 229 -8.70 -3.91 -10.81
CA ALA A 229 -9.39 -2.63 -10.90
C ALA A 229 -8.38 -1.46 -10.94
N LEU A 230 -7.43 -1.41 -10.00
CA LEU A 230 -6.46 -0.33 -9.90
C LEU A 230 -5.54 -0.26 -11.13
N ARG A 231 -5.10 -1.42 -11.64
CA ARG A 231 -4.28 -1.52 -12.84
C ARG A 231 -5.01 -0.99 -14.07
N LYS A 232 -6.31 -1.30 -14.21
CA LYS A 232 -7.15 -0.75 -15.28
C LYS A 232 -7.36 0.75 -15.12
N ALA A 233 -7.50 1.23 -13.88
CA ALA A 233 -7.72 2.66 -13.59
C ALA A 233 -6.46 3.50 -13.82
N VAL A 234 -5.28 2.91 -13.58
CA VAL A 234 -3.97 3.56 -13.76
C VAL A 234 -3.05 2.65 -14.55
N PRO A 235 -3.17 2.59 -15.89
CA PRO A 235 -2.23 1.83 -16.68
C PRO A 235 -0.84 2.45 -16.53
N LEU A 236 0.14 1.62 -16.17
CA LEU A 236 1.54 2.02 -16.26
C LEU A 236 1.80 2.25 -17.74
N GLY A 237 2.18 3.47 -18.13
CA GLY A 237 2.51 3.82 -19.53
C GLY A 237 3.70 3.06 -20.15
N LEU A 238 4.07 1.92 -19.57
CA LEU A 238 5.05 0.94 -20.00
C LEU A 238 4.49 -0.03 -21.04
N GLU A 239 3.16 -0.10 -21.24
CA GLU A 239 2.53 -0.99 -22.23
C GLU A 239 2.62 -0.47 -23.69
N LYS A 240 3.37 0.61 -23.94
CA LYS A 240 3.46 1.21 -25.28
C LYS A 240 4.38 0.49 -26.28
N GLU A 241 4.96 -0.66 -25.95
CA GLU A 241 5.93 -1.33 -26.84
C GLU A 241 5.50 -2.69 -27.42
N GLU A 242 4.34 -3.27 -27.07
CA GLU A 242 3.97 -4.61 -27.59
C GLU A 242 2.93 -4.64 -28.70
N THR A 243 2.39 -3.51 -29.16
CA THR A 243 1.37 -3.49 -30.25
C THR A 243 1.88 -3.15 -31.64
N ASP A 244 3.17 -2.86 -31.84
CA ASP A 244 3.73 -2.51 -33.15
C ASP A 244 4.62 -3.60 -33.80
N VAL A 245 4.66 -4.82 -33.25
CA VAL A 245 5.47 -5.93 -33.84
C VAL A 245 4.64 -6.88 -34.73
N ASP A 246 3.30 -6.84 -34.68
CA ASP A 246 2.44 -7.75 -35.46
C ASP A 246 1.62 -7.06 -36.59
N ARG A 247 2.08 -5.90 -37.07
CA ARG A 247 1.50 -5.23 -38.27
C ARG A 247 2.54 -4.84 -39.32
N GLY A 248 3.62 -5.62 -39.44
CA GLY A 248 4.58 -5.55 -40.55
C GLY A 248 4.38 -6.69 -41.54
#